data_AF-A0A2L2N2B0-F1
#
_entry.id   AF-A0A2L2N2B0-F1
#
_cell.length_a   1.000
_cell.length_b   1.000
_cell.length_c   1.000
_cell.angle_alpha   90.00
_cell.angle_beta   90.00
_cell.angle_gamma   90.00
#
_symmetry.space_group_name_H-M   'P 1'
#
loop_
_entity.id
_entity.type
_entity.pdbx_description
1 polymer ?
#
loop_
_entity_poly.entity_id
_entity_poly.type
_entity_poly.pdbx_seq_one_letter_code
_entity_poly.pdbx_strand_id
1 'polypeptide(L)'
;MPNFKYKAVRIRQTNSGDWLVLFAASAIEIDMWAGVPQKKKIGEQSKETTGFQREENKKRIKEISDFYRNEQNIIQNPLLCALRQASELVLFEPSEIDNSIGESIQHGFLTVKSELLEKLSLLDLLRRVKADLERRVPGLVTQIVPDKIILELKQRAAILHSFKTEQDESYENDQEITEESDDDGNLGLSLTDESHILDFWQEVAAYISVLEEIKDSFNGDKFLDYSKDAMISFLRPIVVVDGQHRLRAAIKSVKELVMQDAYKELIEKAIIDDNIEAEEAQIKIEADAARKLPISLLMNTDPAEQVFQFVVVNQKATPIKTALLGTIISTSLSNEELTRVSDRLELAGIKLEESRAVTFLTRSQNSPFFGLVERGLASDSKDRLKWNVLASIVKIFRELKGGKLFHESVDYADKWRRCYLPESKIVENWEFEECEDAFNYWRQLDGCWREVFILFWTSVRDKLASRNNDEASHYWGSPVKSNIFNQTSLTILASDFFQFLCEREIKIDSTNDIPILVNQWLKDVDRDYFNREWNLKGVKKDVPGIKKRWSKLWVEYRKDPQRLPRSTQYRDPLGN
;
A
#
# COMPACT_ATOMS: atom_id res chain seq x y z
N MET A 1 30.60 2.76 -18.66
CA MET A 1 29.56 1.95 -17.99
C MET A 1 30.28 0.89 -17.18
N PRO A 2 30.11 0.86 -15.85
CA PRO A 2 30.65 -0.19 -15.00
C PRO A 2 30.17 -1.57 -15.47
N ASN A 3 31.09 -2.54 -15.48
CA ASN A 3 30.83 -3.92 -15.87
C ASN A 3 31.34 -4.86 -14.77
N PHE A 4 30.43 -5.60 -14.16
CA PHE A 4 30.71 -6.49 -13.04
C PHE A 4 30.56 -7.95 -13.48
N LYS A 5 31.55 -8.80 -13.17
CA LYS A 5 31.53 -10.22 -13.53
C LYS A 5 31.69 -11.08 -12.28
N TYR A 6 30.70 -11.95 -12.03
CA TYR A 6 30.61 -12.78 -10.84
C TYR A 6 30.62 -14.25 -11.20
N LYS A 7 31.33 -15.07 -10.41
CA LYS A 7 31.15 -16.52 -10.45
C LYS A 7 29.77 -16.86 -9.91
N ALA A 8 29.01 -17.67 -10.63
CA ALA A 8 27.63 -17.93 -10.32
C ALA A 8 27.21 -19.37 -10.65
N VAL A 9 26.15 -19.82 -9.98
CA VAL A 9 25.46 -21.07 -10.30
C VAL A 9 24.03 -20.73 -10.64
N ARG A 10 23.54 -21.17 -11.80
CA ARG A 10 22.11 -21.05 -12.13
C ARG A 10 21.40 -22.38 -11.95
N ILE A 11 20.20 -22.33 -11.37
CA ILE A 11 19.41 -23.48 -10.99
C ILE A 11 17.98 -23.31 -11.50
N ARG A 12 17.39 -24.37 -12.02
CA ARG A 12 15.99 -24.44 -12.43
C ARG A 12 15.27 -25.47 -11.56
N GLN A 13 14.25 -25.03 -10.83
CA GLN A 13 13.53 -25.93 -9.91
C GLN A 13 12.57 -26.88 -10.63
N THR A 14 12.02 -26.46 -11.77
CA THR A 14 11.12 -27.25 -12.61
C THR A 14 11.39 -26.98 -14.09
N ASN A 15 10.94 -27.86 -14.97
CA ASN A 15 11.10 -27.68 -16.43
C ASN A 15 10.32 -26.49 -17.00
N SER A 16 9.41 -25.89 -16.24
CA SER A 16 8.64 -24.70 -16.63
C SER A 16 9.05 -23.45 -15.86
N GLY A 17 9.74 -23.57 -14.72
CA GLY A 17 10.16 -22.45 -13.89
C GLY A 17 11.30 -21.64 -14.49
N ASP A 18 11.52 -20.43 -14.00
CA ASP A 18 12.63 -19.59 -14.44
C ASP A 18 13.96 -20.01 -13.81
N TRP A 19 15.06 -19.49 -14.37
CA TRP A 19 16.39 -19.67 -13.83
C TRP A 19 16.59 -18.80 -12.58
N LEU A 20 17.11 -19.42 -11.53
CA LEU A 20 17.57 -18.76 -10.32
C LEU A 20 19.10 -18.74 -10.33
N VAL A 21 19.72 -17.56 -10.26
CA VAL A 21 21.18 -17.40 -10.24
C VAL A 21 21.64 -17.08 -8.81
N LEU A 22 22.54 -17.92 -8.28
CA LEU A 22 23.16 -17.76 -6.98
C LEU A 22 24.60 -17.27 -7.15
N PHE A 23 24.93 -16.15 -6.50
CA PHE A 23 26.27 -15.56 -6.54
C PHE A 23 26.50 -14.67 -5.31
N ALA A 24 27.70 -14.10 -5.18
CA ALA A 24 28.01 -13.11 -4.15
C ALA A 24 28.64 -11.87 -4.79
N ALA A 25 28.25 -10.70 -4.31
CA ALA A 25 28.78 -9.40 -4.75
C ALA A 25 29.03 -8.48 -3.56
N SER A 26 29.90 -7.49 -3.73
CA SER A 26 30.16 -6.48 -2.71
C SER A 26 28.91 -5.61 -2.48
N ALA A 27 28.63 -5.24 -1.22
CA ALA A 27 27.49 -4.38 -0.91
C ALA A 27 27.50 -3.04 -1.68
N ILE A 28 28.67 -2.50 -2.01
CA ILE A 28 28.82 -1.28 -2.81
C ILE A 28 28.44 -1.53 -4.26
N GLU A 29 28.93 -2.60 -4.87
CA GLU A 29 28.56 -2.96 -6.25
C GLU A 29 27.06 -3.19 -6.37
N ILE A 30 26.45 -3.88 -5.38
CA ILE A 30 25.00 -4.11 -5.37
C ILE A 30 24.22 -2.79 -5.37
N ASP A 31 24.64 -1.77 -4.60
CA ASP A 31 24.01 -0.44 -4.61
C ASP A 31 24.15 0.27 -5.98
N MET A 32 25.23 -0.03 -6.71
CA MET A 32 25.49 0.51 -8.04
C MET A 32 24.65 -0.14 -9.14
N TRP A 33 24.16 -1.37 -8.99
CA TRP A 33 23.38 -2.02 -10.06
C TRP A 33 21.97 -2.45 -9.65
N ALA A 34 21.64 -2.45 -8.36
CA ALA A 34 20.33 -2.85 -7.84
C ALA A 34 19.50 -1.65 -7.37
N GLY A 35 18.21 -1.65 -7.70
CA GLY A 35 17.24 -0.68 -7.22
C GLY A 35 16.43 -1.21 -6.04
N VAL A 36 16.10 -0.32 -5.11
CA VAL A 36 15.17 -0.60 -3.99
C VAL A 36 13.97 0.35 -4.11
N PRO A 37 12.96 0.03 -4.95
CA PRO A 37 11.80 0.90 -5.16
C PRO A 37 10.93 0.95 -3.91
N GLN A 38 11.09 2.01 -3.13
CA GLN A 38 10.38 2.23 -1.88
C GLN A 38 8.98 2.76 -2.12
N LYS A 39 8.07 2.34 -1.24
CA LYS A 39 6.75 2.92 -1.11
C LYS A 39 6.84 4.25 -0.36
N LYS A 40 6.55 5.36 -1.03
CA LYS A 40 6.49 6.71 -0.41
C LYS A 40 5.10 7.31 -0.58
N LYS A 41 4.66 8.05 0.44
CA LYS A 41 3.52 8.97 0.33
C LYS A 41 3.98 10.24 -0.38
N ILE A 42 3.17 10.73 -1.31
CA ILE A 42 3.44 11.93 -2.09
C ILE A 42 2.25 12.89 -1.95
N GLY A 43 2.58 14.16 -1.69
CA GLY A 43 1.62 15.26 -1.48
C GLY A 43 0.80 15.16 -0.19
N GLU A 44 0.07 16.24 0.12
CA GLU A 44 -0.86 16.30 1.27
C GLU A 44 -2.05 15.33 1.10
N GLN A 45 -2.43 15.03 -0.14
CA GLN A 45 -3.54 14.12 -0.48
C GLN A 45 -3.19 12.61 -0.41
N SER A 46 -2.02 12.22 0.10
CA SER A 46 -1.67 10.81 0.36
C SER A 46 -1.72 9.88 -0.87
N LYS A 47 -1.19 10.33 -2.03
CA LYS A 47 -0.94 9.47 -3.19
C LYS A 47 0.30 8.59 -2.94
N GLU A 48 0.33 7.35 -3.43
CA GLU A 48 1.40 6.37 -3.10
C GLU A 48 2.15 5.94 -4.36
N THR A 49 3.48 5.81 -4.27
CA THR A 49 4.29 5.27 -5.38
C THR A 49 4.03 3.78 -5.62
N THR A 50 4.31 3.31 -6.84
CA THR A 50 4.21 1.88 -7.24
C THR A 50 5.25 0.96 -6.57
N GLY A 51 6.17 1.50 -5.78
CA GLY A 51 7.17 0.72 -5.04
C GLY A 51 6.55 -0.19 -3.98
N PHE A 52 7.09 -1.40 -3.84
CA PHE A 52 6.60 -2.41 -2.89
C PHE A 52 7.49 -2.58 -1.64
N GLN A 53 8.65 -1.92 -1.59
CA GLN A 53 9.57 -2.00 -0.45
C GLN A 53 9.14 -1.10 0.72
N ARG A 54 9.38 -1.59 1.94
CA ARG A 54 9.02 -0.87 3.19
C ARG A 54 9.88 0.37 3.39
N GLU A 55 9.34 1.36 4.10
CA GLU A 55 10.14 2.46 4.65
C GLU A 55 11.28 1.95 5.54
N GLU A 56 12.37 2.71 5.57
CA GLU A 56 13.58 2.35 6.28
C GLU A 56 13.38 2.41 7.79
N ASN A 57 13.73 1.32 8.48
CA ASN A 57 13.79 1.32 9.94
C ASN A 57 15.24 1.61 10.36
N LYS A 58 15.52 2.88 10.70
CA LYS A 58 16.86 3.35 11.12
C LYS A 58 17.43 2.54 12.29
N LYS A 59 16.59 2.12 13.24
CA LYS A 59 17.01 1.29 14.38
C LYS A 59 17.49 -0.08 13.90
N ARG A 60 16.71 -0.75 13.04
CA ARG A 60 17.06 -2.06 12.47
C ARG A 60 18.33 -2.00 11.63
N ILE A 61 18.50 -0.95 10.83
CA ILE A 61 19.73 -0.73 10.05
C ILE A 61 20.93 -0.60 10.98
N LYS A 62 20.81 0.16 12.08
CA LYS A 62 21.88 0.30 13.06
C LYS A 62 22.23 -1.03 13.72
N GLU A 63 21.25 -1.80 14.20
CA GLU A 63 21.46 -3.11 14.82
C GLU A 63 22.20 -4.09 13.88
N ILE A 64 21.79 -4.15 12.60
CA ILE A 64 22.46 -5.01 11.61
C ILE A 64 23.86 -4.46 11.26
N SER A 65 24.02 -3.13 11.18
CA SER A 65 25.32 -2.50 10.93
C SER A 65 26.31 -2.82 12.06
N ASP A 66 25.86 -2.75 13.31
CA ASP A 66 26.67 -3.12 14.48
C ASP A 66 27.02 -4.62 14.45
N PHE A 67 26.10 -5.48 14.03
CA PHE A 67 26.38 -6.90 13.79
C PHE A 67 27.47 -7.10 12.73
N TYR A 68 27.46 -6.32 11.65
CA TYR A 68 28.47 -6.37 10.59
C TYR A 68 29.85 -5.83 10.97
N ARG A 69 30.00 -5.15 12.11
CA ARG A 69 31.32 -4.68 12.56
C ARG A 69 32.24 -5.82 13.01
N ASN A 70 31.69 -6.97 13.40
CA ASN A 70 32.49 -8.15 13.71
C ASN A 70 32.63 -9.05 12.48
N GLU A 71 33.84 -9.17 11.93
CA GLU A 71 34.13 -9.95 10.72
C GLU A 71 33.69 -11.42 10.80
N GLN A 72 33.68 -12.02 12.00
CA GLN A 72 33.24 -13.41 12.22
C GLN A 72 31.73 -13.59 12.09
N ASN A 73 30.95 -12.52 12.18
CA ASN A 73 29.51 -12.58 12.04
C ASN A 73 29.12 -12.80 10.56
N ILE A 74 28.38 -13.87 10.29
CA ILE A 74 27.94 -14.27 8.95
C ILE A 74 26.41 -14.30 8.89
N ILE A 75 25.83 -13.65 7.88
CA ILE A 75 24.40 -13.79 7.55
C ILE A 75 24.28 -14.82 6.43
N GLN A 76 23.48 -15.86 6.67
CA GLN A 76 23.27 -16.94 5.71
C GLN A 76 22.17 -16.63 4.68
N ASN A 77 21.23 -15.74 5.02
CA ASN A 77 20.08 -15.44 4.18
C ASN A 77 20.49 -14.55 3.00
N PRO A 78 20.28 -14.99 1.74
CA PRO A 78 20.60 -14.18 0.58
C PRO A 78 19.74 -12.91 0.48
N LEU A 79 20.23 -11.93 -0.26
CA LEU A 79 19.39 -10.90 -0.86
C LEU A 79 18.58 -11.56 -1.97
N LEU A 80 17.26 -11.38 -1.95
CA LEU A 80 16.42 -11.85 -3.04
C LEU A 80 16.31 -10.73 -4.05
N CYS A 81 16.66 -11.02 -5.29
CA CYS A 81 16.67 -10.06 -6.39
C CYS A 81 15.90 -10.62 -7.58
N ALA A 82 15.44 -9.75 -8.46
CA ALA A 82 14.82 -10.12 -9.73
C ALA A 82 15.24 -9.15 -10.84
N LEU A 83 15.19 -9.60 -12.09
CA LEU A 83 15.41 -8.71 -13.23
C LEU A 83 14.23 -7.75 -13.36
N ARG A 84 14.52 -6.48 -13.66
CA ARG A 84 13.46 -5.49 -13.89
C ARG A 84 12.96 -5.51 -15.34
N GLN A 85 13.87 -5.64 -16.28
CA GLN A 85 13.58 -5.62 -17.71
C GLN A 85 14.47 -6.61 -18.44
N ALA A 86 13.95 -7.17 -19.54
CA ALA A 86 14.73 -8.00 -20.43
C ALA A 86 15.81 -7.12 -21.06
N SER A 87 17.06 -7.36 -20.71
CA SER A 87 18.14 -6.47 -21.07
C SER A 87 19.45 -7.23 -21.21
N GLU A 88 20.22 -6.87 -22.23
CA GLU A 88 21.62 -7.28 -22.39
C GLU A 88 22.54 -6.77 -21.27
N LEU A 89 22.00 -5.99 -20.33
CA LEU A 89 22.69 -5.54 -19.14
C LEU A 89 22.94 -6.66 -18.13
N VAL A 90 22.13 -7.73 -18.11
CA VAL A 90 22.33 -8.85 -17.16
C VAL A 90 22.32 -10.18 -17.91
N LEU A 91 23.48 -10.83 -17.99
CA LEU A 91 23.68 -12.03 -18.79
C LEU A 91 24.40 -13.11 -18.00
N PHE A 92 23.92 -14.35 -18.12
CA PHE A 92 24.61 -15.52 -17.57
C PHE A 92 25.27 -16.31 -18.69
N GLU A 93 26.58 -16.49 -18.58
CA GLU A 93 27.42 -17.28 -19.49
C GLU A 93 27.75 -18.62 -18.82
N PRO A 94 27.22 -19.76 -19.30
CA PRO A 94 27.59 -21.07 -18.78
C PRO A 94 29.06 -21.37 -19.08
N SER A 95 29.71 -22.11 -18.18
CA SER A 95 31.09 -22.55 -18.38
C SER A 95 31.12 -23.66 -19.45
N GLU A 96 32.15 -23.67 -20.30
CA GLU A 96 32.29 -24.61 -21.42
C GLU A 96 32.28 -26.10 -21.00
N ILE A 97 32.51 -26.38 -19.72
CA ILE A 97 32.56 -27.74 -19.13
C ILE A 97 31.15 -28.32 -18.92
N ASP A 98 30.11 -27.49 -18.78
CA ASP A 98 28.71 -27.89 -18.47
C ASP A 98 27.80 -27.90 -19.72
N ASN A 99 28.35 -28.17 -20.91
CA ASN A 99 27.60 -28.27 -22.17
C ASN A 99 26.70 -29.53 -22.26
N SER A 100 26.24 -30.08 -21.12
CA SER A 100 25.16 -31.07 -21.08
C SER A 100 23.82 -30.34 -21.22
N ILE A 101 23.25 -30.44 -22.42
CA ILE A 101 21.89 -30.00 -22.76
C ILE A 101 20.91 -30.83 -21.90
N GLY A 102 20.56 -30.35 -20.71
CA GLY A 102 19.56 -30.99 -19.86
C GLY A 102 19.69 -30.82 -18.35
N GLU A 103 20.77 -30.22 -17.83
CA GLU A 103 20.93 -30.11 -16.38
C GLU A 103 20.15 -28.94 -15.77
N SER A 104 19.39 -29.23 -14.72
CA SER A 104 18.69 -28.24 -13.89
C SER A 104 19.64 -27.32 -13.11
N ILE A 105 20.96 -27.52 -13.22
CA ILE A 105 22.01 -26.78 -12.54
C ILE A 105 23.14 -26.52 -13.55
N GLN A 106 23.66 -25.29 -13.61
CA GLN A 106 24.80 -24.94 -14.47
C GLN A 106 25.73 -23.95 -13.78
N HIS A 107 27.04 -24.15 -13.92
CA HIS A 107 28.07 -23.25 -13.43
C HIS A 107 28.47 -22.24 -14.50
N GLY A 108 28.77 -21.01 -14.11
CA GLY A 108 29.08 -19.96 -15.09
C GLY A 108 29.46 -18.62 -14.47
N PHE A 109 29.35 -17.60 -15.30
CA PHE A 109 29.57 -16.23 -14.90
C PHE A 109 28.32 -15.39 -15.15
N LEU A 110 27.94 -14.61 -14.15
CA LEU A 110 26.94 -13.56 -14.29
C LEU A 110 27.65 -12.24 -14.58
N THR A 111 27.30 -11.60 -15.68
CA THR A 111 27.77 -10.27 -16.05
C THR A 111 26.64 -9.26 -15.83
N VAL A 112 26.91 -8.20 -15.06
CA VAL A 112 25.97 -7.10 -14.79
C VAL A 112 26.61 -5.80 -15.27
N LYS A 113 25.97 -5.13 -16.22
CA LYS A 113 26.33 -3.79 -16.70
C LYS A 113 25.40 -2.78 -16.05
N SER A 114 25.98 -1.71 -15.49
CA SER A 114 25.20 -0.59 -14.99
C SER A 114 25.41 0.64 -15.86
N GLU A 115 24.32 1.35 -16.15
CA GLU A 115 24.39 2.70 -16.67
C GLU A 115 24.81 3.66 -15.55
N LEU A 116 25.43 4.79 -15.91
CA LEU A 116 25.76 5.88 -14.97
C LEU A 116 24.57 6.84 -14.87
N LEU A 117 23.49 6.36 -14.24
CA LEU A 117 22.23 7.10 -14.11
C LEU A 117 22.37 8.36 -13.26
N GLU A 118 23.37 8.41 -12.39
CA GLU A 118 23.72 9.53 -11.51
C GLU A 118 24.08 10.79 -12.30
N LYS A 119 24.64 10.60 -13.52
CA LYS A 119 25.04 11.69 -14.42
C LYS A 119 23.87 12.31 -15.19
N LEU A 120 22.70 11.68 -15.19
CA LEU A 120 21.51 12.20 -15.87
C LEU A 120 20.84 13.30 -15.04
N SER A 121 20.07 14.18 -15.66
CA SER A 121 19.25 15.15 -14.91
C SER A 121 18.05 14.46 -14.24
N LEU A 122 17.46 15.06 -13.20
CA LEU A 122 16.22 14.56 -12.62
C LEU A 122 15.09 14.46 -13.66
N LEU A 123 15.02 15.42 -14.59
CA LEU A 123 14.07 15.45 -15.69
C LEU A 123 14.24 14.23 -16.62
N ASP A 124 15.48 13.90 -17.00
CA ASP A 124 15.75 12.75 -17.87
C ASP A 124 15.44 11.42 -17.17
N LEU A 125 15.71 11.33 -15.87
CA LEU A 125 15.34 10.18 -15.06
C LEU A 125 13.81 10.01 -15.00
N LEU A 126 13.06 11.09 -14.76
CA LEU A 126 11.59 11.05 -14.75
C LEU A 126 11.02 10.61 -16.11
N ARG A 127 11.57 11.12 -17.22
CA ARG A 127 11.16 10.70 -18.57
C ARG A 127 11.38 9.21 -18.81
N ARG A 128 12.51 8.66 -18.35
CA ARG A 128 12.79 7.22 -18.45
C ARG A 128 11.84 6.39 -17.59
N VAL A 129 11.51 6.86 -16.38
CA VAL A 129 10.51 6.18 -15.52
C VAL A 129 9.13 6.21 -16.17
N LYS A 130 8.72 7.34 -16.74
CA LYS A 130 7.47 7.46 -17.52
C LYS A 130 7.42 6.44 -18.66
N ALA A 131 8.49 6.35 -19.46
CA ALA A 131 8.57 5.40 -20.57
C ALA A 131 8.57 3.92 -20.11
N ASP A 132 9.15 3.61 -18.94
CA ASP A 132 9.08 2.28 -18.33
C ASP A 132 7.62 1.91 -17.96
N LEU A 133 6.88 2.86 -17.36
CA LEU A 133 5.47 2.68 -17.02
C LEU A 133 4.59 2.50 -18.25
N GLU A 134 4.80 3.30 -19.30
CA GLU A 134 4.08 3.21 -20.57
C GLU A 134 4.33 1.88 -21.30
N ARG A 135 5.55 1.36 -21.22
CA ARG A 135 5.87 0.03 -21.77
C ARG A 135 5.17 -1.08 -21.00
N ARG A 136 5.07 -0.93 -19.68
CA ARG A 136 4.42 -1.88 -18.78
C ARG A 136 2.90 -1.89 -18.94
N VAL A 137 2.29 -0.72 -19.14
CA VAL A 137 0.85 -0.56 -19.38
C VAL A 137 0.66 0.31 -20.64
N PRO A 138 0.56 -0.30 -21.83
CA PRO A 138 0.48 0.42 -23.10
C PRO A 138 -0.67 1.43 -23.20
N GLY A 139 -1.78 1.17 -22.49
CA GLY A 139 -2.94 2.08 -22.42
C GLY A 139 -2.67 3.43 -21.76
N LEU A 140 -1.51 3.64 -21.14
CA LEU A 140 -1.12 4.93 -20.55
C LEU A 140 -0.68 5.96 -21.60
N VAL A 141 -0.17 5.52 -22.76
CA VAL A 141 0.37 6.43 -23.79
C VAL A 141 -0.69 7.38 -24.34
N THR A 142 -1.95 6.95 -24.37
CA THR A 142 -3.08 7.73 -24.87
C THR A 142 -3.76 8.58 -23.80
N GLN A 143 -3.32 8.51 -22.54
CA GLN A 143 -3.92 9.25 -21.44
C GLN A 143 -3.45 10.70 -21.44
N ILE A 144 -4.32 11.59 -20.97
CA ILE A 144 -4.03 13.02 -20.82
C ILE A 144 -3.79 13.31 -19.34
N VAL A 145 -2.75 14.09 -19.04
CA VAL A 145 -2.48 14.55 -17.68
C VAL A 145 -3.49 15.64 -17.31
N PRO A 146 -4.25 15.50 -16.20
CA PRO A 146 -5.18 16.52 -15.78
C PRO A 146 -4.49 17.85 -15.41
N ASP A 147 -4.95 18.97 -15.99
CA ASP A 147 -4.38 20.31 -15.74
C ASP A 147 -4.38 20.70 -14.26
N LYS A 148 -5.36 20.23 -13.50
CA LYS A 148 -5.46 20.43 -12.05
C LYS A 148 -4.20 19.97 -11.30
N ILE A 149 -3.63 18.82 -11.68
CA ILE A 149 -2.44 18.26 -11.02
C ILE A 149 -1.22 19.15 -11.33
N ILE A 150 -1.11 19.62 -12.56
CA ILE A 150 -0.02 20.52 -12.99
C ILE A 150 -0.12 21.84 -12.22
N LEU A 151 -1.33 22.41 -12.10
CA LEU A 151 -1.56 23.65 -11.37
C LEU A 151 -1.21 23.52 -9.87
N GLU A 152 -1.64 22.45 -9.21
CA GLU A 152 -1.30 22.16 -7.81
C GLU A 152 0.22 22.05 -7.61
N LEU A 153 0.94 21.37 -8.52
CA LEU A 153 2.40 21.26 -8.45
C LEU A 153 3.10 22.62 -8.66
N LYS A 154 2.62 23.44 -9.59
CA LYS A 154 3.15 24.80 -9.81
C LYS A 154 2.96 25.68 -8.56
N GLN A 155 1.80 25.62 -7.92
CA GLN A 155 1.54 26.34 -6.68
C GLN A 155 2.51 25.91 -5.56
N ARG A 156 2.70 24.60 -5.38
CA ARG A 156 3.66 24.06 -4.40
C ARG A 156 5.11 24.48 -4.71
N ALA A 157 5.48 24.52 -5.98
CA ALA A 157 6.80 24.97 -6.41
C ALA A 157 6.99 26.48 -6.18
N ALA A 158 5.96 27.29 -6.44
CA ALA A 158 5.97 28.73 -6.16
C ALA A 158 6.13 29.03 -4.66
N ILE A 159 5.40 28.29 -3.80
CA ILE A 159 5.55 28.37 -2.33
C ILE A 159 6.99 28.05 -1.90
N LEU A 160 7.64 27.06 -2.51
CA LEU A 160 9.06 26.75 -2.21
C LEU A 160 10.04 27.81 -2.72
N HIS A 161 9.70 28.53 -3.79
CA HIS A 161 10.49 29.66 -4.26
C HIS A 161 10.37 30.88 -3.34
N SER A 162 9.20 31.14 -2.73
CA SER A 162 9.07 32.14 -1.67
C SER A 162 9.84 31.71 -0.40
N PHE A 163 9.76 30.44 0.02
CA PHE A 163 10.52 29.94 1.19
C PHE A 163 12.06 29.94 1.03
N LYS A 164 12.60 29.86 -0.20
CA LYS A 164 14.05 29.99 -0.43
C LYS A 164 14.55 31.44 -0.39
N THR A 165 13.64 32.40 -0.49
CA THR A 165 13.98 33.83 -0.49
C THR A 165 13.82 34.44 0.92
N GLU A 166 13.12 33.77 1.83
CA GLU A 166 12.79 34.24 3.19
C GLU A 166 13.68 33.64 4.31
N GLN A 167 14.93 33.26 4.01
CA GLN A 167 15.94 33.12 5.08
C GLN A 167 16.62 34.46 5.43
N ASP A 168 16.30 35.54 4.70
CA ASP A 168 16.56 36.90 5.11
C ASP A 168 15.24 37.69 5.14
N GLU A 169 14.95 38.21 6.33
CA GLU A 169 13.92 39.19 6.66
C GLU A 169 12.48 38.70 6.95
N SER A 170 11.91 39.39 7.93
CA SER A 170 10.84 38.97 8.82
C SER A 170 9.47 39.61 8.54
N TYR A 171 8.43 38.92 9.03
CA TYR A 171 7.08 39.36 9.42
C TYR A 171 5.99 39.59 8.35
N GLU A 172 4.91 38.82 8.57
CA GLU A 172 3.47 39.13 8.44
C GLU A 172 2.87 39.48 7.07
N ASN A 173 2.02 38.59 6.54
CA ASN A 173 0.58 38.88 6.51
C ASN A 173 -0.28 37.63 6.23
N ASP A 174 -1.27 37.43 7.10
CA ASP A 174 -2.44 36.58 6.87
C ASP A 174 -3.32 37.19 5.77
N GLN A 175 -3.68 36.42 4.74
CA GLN A 175 -4.89 36.68 3.96
C GLN A 175 -5.63 35.39 3.62
N GLU A 176 -6.92 35.47 3.89
CA GLU A 176 -7.98 34.47 3.78
C GLU A 176 -8.08 33.87 2.37
N ILE A 177 -8.23 32.54 2.30
CA ILE A 177 -8.67 31.86 1.08
C ILE A 177 -10.19 31.68 1.18
N THR A 178 -10.87 32.42 0.32
CA THR A 178 -12.31 32.36 0.06
C THR A 178 -12.68 30.99 -0.52
N GLU A 179 -13.67 30.33 0.07
CA GLU A 179 -14.33 29.16 -0.50
C GLU A 179 -15.20 29.60 -1.69
N GLU A 180 -14.80 29.26 -2.91
CA GLU A 180 -15.72 29.20 -4.04
C GLU A 180 -16.04 27.74 -4.36
N SER A 181 -17.32 27.45 -4.18
CA SER A 181 -18.04 26.30 -4.71
C SER A 181 -17.90 26.25 -6.23
N ASP A 182 -17.65 25.07 -6.77
CA ASP A 182 -18.18 24.75 -8.08
C ASP A 182 -18.63 23.29 -8.19
N ASP A 183 -19.79 23.23 -8.83
CA ASP A 183 -20.63 22.13 -9.22
C ASP A 183 -20.01 21.41 -10.43
N ASP A 184 -20.63 20.28 -10.76
CA ASP A 184 -20.67 19.64 -12.07
C ASP A 184 -19.72 18.45 -12.36
N GLY A 185 -20.30 17.50 -13.10
CA GLY A 185 -19.54 16.58 -13.94
C GLY A 185 -19.41 15.15 -13.45
N ASN A 186 -20.54 14.48 -13.23
CA ASN A 186 -20.61 13.02 -13.13
C ASN A 186 -20.08 12.37 -14.43
N LEU A 187 -18.78 12.04 -14.48
CA LEU A 187 -18.23 11.07 -15.43
C LEU A 187 -17.89 9.81 -14.64
N GLY A 188 -18.67 8.75 -14.89
CA GLY A 188 -18.42 7.41 -14.38
C GLY A 188 -17.05 6.90 -14.80
N LEU A 189 -16.03 7.20 -13.99
CA LEU A 189 -14.78 6.47 -14.02
C LEU A 189 -15.07 5.12 -13.35
N SER A 190 -15.19 4.09 -14.17
CA SER A 190 -15.05 2.71 -13.72
C SER A 190 -13.64 2.56 -13.14
N LEU A 191 -13.54 2.75 -11.82
CA LEU A 191 -12.30 2.68 -11.04
C LEU A 191 -11.91 1.21 -10.89
N THR A 192 -11.32 0.65 -11.93
CA THR A 192 -10.58 -0.62 -11.85
C THR A 192 -9.19 -0.36 -11.24
N ASP A 193 -8.54 -1.37 -10.67
CA ASP A 193 -7.27 -1.19 -9.93
C ASP A 193 -6.08 -0.72 -10.80
N GLU A 194 -6.27 -0.56 -12.12
CA GLU A 194 -5.37 0.16 -13.03
C GLU A 194 -5.21 1.65 -12.68
N SER A 195 -6.13 2.22 -11.90
CA SER A 195 -6.06 3.61 -11.42
C SER A 195 -4.73 3.95 -10.74
N HIS A 196 -4.06 3.01 -10.06
CA HIS A 196 -2.87 3.33 -9.24
C HIS A 196 -1.58 3.48 -10.03
N ILE A 197 -1.37 2.65 -11.06
CA ILE A 197 -0.25 2.84 -11.98
C ILE A 197 -0.50 4.12 -12.81
N LEU A 198 -1.77 4.37 -13.18
CA LEU A 198 -2.19 5.61 -13.83
C LEU A 198 -1.92 6.84 -12.93
N ASP A 199 -2.26 6.80 -11.64
CA ASP A 199 -2.03 7.90 -10.70
C ASP A 199 -0.52 8.26 -10.64
N PHE A 200 0.33 7.24 -10.52
CA PHE A 200 1.78 7.43 -10.49
C PHE A 200 2.32 7.95 -11.83
N TRP A 201 1.81 7.43 -12.95
CA TRP A 201 2.17 7.91 -14.28
C TRP A 201 1.75 9.37 -14.50
N GLN A 202 0.52 9.75 -14.11
CA GLN A 202 -0.01 11.11 -14.22
C GLN A 202 0.84 12.08 -13.41
N GLU A 203 1.26 11.68 -12.21
CA GLU A 203 2.13 12.48 -11.37
C GLU A 203 3.52 12.66 -11.99
N VAL A 204 4.18 11.58 -12.41
CA VAL A 204 5.49 11.66 -13.08
C VAL A 204 5.39 12.54 -14.33
N ALA A 205 4.32 12.41 -15.11
CA ALA A 205 4.07 13.22 -16.29
C ALA A 205 3.85 14.72 -15.95
N ALA A 206 3.09 15.03 -14.88
CA ALA A 206 2.90 16.39 -14.42
C ALA A 206 4.22 17.03 -13.92
N TYR A 207 5.05 16.27 -13.20
CA TYR A 207 6.38 16.69 -12.78
C TYR A 207 7.30 16.99 -13.98
N ILE A 208 7.25 16.16 -15.03
CA ILE A 208 7.98 16.41 -16.29
C ILE A 208 7.54 17.75 -16.89
N SER A 209 6.23 18.00 -17.02
CA SER A 209 5.72 19.25 -17.57
C SER A 209 6.18 20.48 -16.78
N VAL A 210 6.13 20.44 -15.45
CA VAL A 210 6.60 21.55 -14.60
C VAL A 210 8.11 21.76 -14.75
N LEU A 211 8.90 20.68 -14.69
CA LEU A 211 10.36 20.75 -14.82
C LEU A 211 10.82 21.19 -16.23
N GLU A 212 10.05 20.90 -17.28
CA GLU A 212 10.33 21.39 -18.63
C GLU A 212 10.18 22.91 -18.75
N GLU A 213 9.22 23.50 -18.02
CA GLU A 213 9.04 24.96 -17.98
C GLU A 213 10.17 25.67 -17.22
N ILE A 214 10.73 25.03 -16.18
CA ILE A 214 11.80 25.60 -15.34
C ILE A 214 13.19 25.00 -15.63
N LYS A 215 13.35 24.30 -16.75
CA LYS A 215 14.59 23.54 -17.07
C LYS A 215 15.85 24.40 -17.04
N ASP A 216 15.72 25.68 -17.38
CA ASP A 216 16.84 26.62 -17.47
C ASP A 216 17.24 27.18 -16.09
N SER A 217 16.36 27.05 -15.08
CA SER A 217 16.57 27.55 -13.71
C SER A 217 16.72 26.44 -12.67
N PHE A 218 16.53 25.18 -13.03
CA PHE A 218 16.63 24.03 -12.12
C PHE A 218 17.70 23.02 -12.54
N ASN A 219 18.70 22.82 -11.68
CA ASN A 219 19.73 21.78 -11.83
C ASN A 219 19.94 20.99 -10.53
N GLY A 220 18.88 20.80 -9.74
CA GLY A 220 18.97 20.14 -8.45
C GLY A 220 18.73 18.63 -8.51
N ASP A 221 19.24 17.90 -7.51
CA ASP A 221 19.00 16.46 -7.36
C ASP A 221 17.66 16.10 -6.69
N LYS A 222 16.92 17.12 -6.23
CA LYS A 222 15.61 16.98 -5.59
C LYS A 222 14.67 18.12 -6.00
N PHE A 223 13.46 17.77 -6.41
CA PHE A 223 12.38 18.70 -6.70
C PHE A 223 11.11 18.22 -6.00
N LEU A 224 10.56 19.06 -5.11
CA LEU A 224 9.43 18.71 -4.24
C LEU A 224 9.66 17.34 -3.57
N ASP A 225 8.85 16.35 -3.96
CA ASP A 225 8.80 15.02 -3.35
C ASP A 225 9.75 14.01 -4.04
N TYR A 226 10.28 14.33 -5.23
CA TYR A 226 11.14 13.43 -6.00
C TYR A 226 12.63 13.79 -5.90
N SER A 227 13.46 12.76 -5.76
CA SER A 227 14.92 12.84 -5.79
C SER A 227 15.49 11.94 -6.87
N LYS A 228 16.68 12.25 -7.37
CA LYS A 228 17.40 11.41 -8.36
C LYS A 228 17.56 9.99 -7.85
N ASP A 229 18.01 9.81 -6.60
CA ASP A 229 18.14 8.48 -5.99
C ASP A 229 16.85 7.66 -6.02
N ALA A 230 15.69 8.31 -5.84
CA ALA A 230 14.42 7.62 -5.88
C ALA A 230 14.12 7.15 -7.31
N MET A 231 14.33 7.99 -8.32
CA MET A 231 14.11 7.62 -9.72
C MET A 231 15.12 6.60 -10.24
N ILE A 232 16.39 6.71 -9.85
CA ILE A 232 17.43 5.73 -10.16
C ILE A 232 17.04 4.34 -9.64
N SER A 233 16.44 4.26 -8.44
CA SER A 233 15.95 2.98 -7.90
C SER A 233 14.89 2.31 -8.79
N PHE A 234 14.16 3.11 -9.60
CA PHE A 234 13.21 2.60 -10.59
C PHE A 234 13.84 2.30 -11.96
N LEU A 235 15.13 2.55 -12.18
CA LEU A 235 15.75 2.38 -13.50
C LEU A 235 16.89 1.36 -13.51
N ARG A 236 17.35 0.95 -12.34
CA ARG A 236 18.37 -0.09 -12.20
C ARG A 236 17.89 -1.43 -12.82
N PRO A 237 18.80 -2.19 -13.46
CA PRO A 237 18.44 -3.42 -14.18
C PRO A 237 17.96 -4.55 -13.26
N ILE A 238 18.37 -4.55 -11.99
CA ILE A 238 17.97 -5.53 -10.99
C ILE A 238 17.20 -4.83 -9.87
N VAL A 239 16.13 -5.45 -9.40
CA VAL A 239 15.38 -4.99 -8.22
C VAL A 239 15.68 -5.87 -7.03
N VAL A 240 15.93 -5.27 -5.86
CA VAL A 240 15.97 -5.99 -4.60
C VAL A 240 14.53 -6.27 -4.17
N VAL A 241 14.18 -7.55 -4.09
CA VAL A 241 12.88 -8.07 -3.66
C VAL A 241 12.89 -8.29 -2.15
N ASP A 242 13.95 -8.80 -1.55
CA ASP A 242 14.07 -8.87 -0.08
C ASP A 242 15.50 -8.62 0.40
N GLY A 243 15.61 -8.07 1.60
CA GLY A 243 16.90 -7.83 2.24
C GLY A 243 17.41 -6.40 2.16
N GLN A 244 16.57 -5.43 1.81
CA GLN A 244 16.95 -4.01 1.75
C GLN A 244 17.65 -3.50 3.02
N HIS A 245 17.18 -3.87 4.23
CA HIS A 245 17.83 -3.46 5.48
C HIS A 245 19.22 -4.11 5.64
N ARG A 246 19.42 -5.32 5.12
CA ARG A 246 20.72 -6.01 5.13
C ARG A 246 21.70 -5.29 4.19
N LEU A 247 21.27 -4.99 2.97
CA LEU A 247 22.08 -4.23 2.00
C LEU A 247 22.48 -2.85 2.56
N ARG A 248 21.49 -2.06 3.01
CA ARG A 248 21.74 -0.72 3.57
C ARG A 248 22.65 -0.74 4.80
N ALA A 249 22.49 -1.73 5.68
CA ALA A 249 23.35 -1.88 6.84
C ALA A 249 24.80 -2.26 6.47
N ALA A 250 24.99 -3.10 5.44
CA ALA A 250 26.33 -3.44 4.96
C ALA A 250 27.04 -2.22 4.34
N ILE A 251 26.33 -1.44 3.52
CA ILE A 251 26.84 -0.18 2.94
C ILE A 251 27.19 0.81 4.05
N LYS A 252 26.31 0.97 5.04
CA LYS A 252 26.58 1.87 6.17
C LYS A 252 27.82 1.43 6.95
N SER A 253 27.93 0.14 7.24
CA SER A 253 29.06 -0.40 8.00
C SER A 253 30.40 -0.16 7.29
N VAL A 254 30.47 -0.30 5.96
CA VAL A 254 31.72 -0.07 5.23
C VAL A 254 32.05 1.41 5.12
N LYS A 255 31.05 2.28 4.90
CA LYS A 255 31.28 3.73 4.87
C LYS A 255 31.84 4.25 6.19
N GLU A 256 31.37 3.71 7.32
CA GLU A 256 31.93 4.03 8.63
C GLU A 256 33.33 3.43 8.86
N LEU A 257 33.62 2.26 8.27
CA LEU A 257 34.93 1.60 8.37
C LEU A 257 36.01 2.35 7.60
N VAL A 258 35.71 2.77 6.36
CA VAL A 258 36.66 3.45 5.45
C VAL A 258 37.01 4.86 5.92
N MET A 259 36.26 5.43 6.87
CA MET A 259 36.62 6.69 7.53
C MET A 259 37.81 6.56 8.51
N GLN A 260 38.27 5.34 8.82
CA GLN A 260 39.44 5.10 9.66
C GLN A 260 40.76 5.41 8.93
N ASP A 261 41.77 5.86 9.67
CA ASP A 261 43.00 6.41 9.08
C ASP A 261 43.76 5.39 8.20
N ALA A 262 43.72 4.11 8.54
CA ALA A 262 44.34 3.05 7.74
C ALA A 262 43.77 2.97 6.30
N TYR A 263 42.49 3.27 6.11
CA TYR A 263 41.87 3.27 4.79
C TYR A 263 42.06 4.59 4.05
N LYS A 264 42.22 5.72 4.77
CA LYS A 264 42.57 7.00 4.16
C LYS A 264 43.93 6.94 3.48
N GLU A 265 44.93 6.33 4.14
CA GLU A 265 46.25 6.10 3.55
C GLU A 265 46.17 5.25 2.27
N LEU A 266 45.29 4.24 2.24
CA LEU A 266 45.06 3.44 1.04
C LEU A 266 44.40 4.24 -0.09
N ILE A 267 43.48 5.15 0.23
CA ILE A 267 42.83 6.04 -0.74
C ILE A 267 43.86 7.02 -1.31
N GLU A 268 44.63 7.69 -0.45
CA GLU A 268 45.70 8.61 -0.86
C GLU A 268 46.72 7.91 -1.76
N LYS A 269 47.11 6.68 -1.39
CA LYS A 269 48.01 5.86 -2.20
C LYS A 269 47.41 5.52 -3.56
N ALA A 270 46.13 5.12 -3.64
CA ALA A 270 45.48 4.85 -4.92
C ALA A 270 45.37 6.10 -5.81
N ILE A 271 45.19 7.28 -5.21
CA ILE A 271 45.15 8.55 -5.95
C ILE A 271 46.54 8.91 -6.49
N ILE A 272 47.58 8.79 -5.66
CA ILE A 272 48.94 9.23 -5.99
C ILE A 272 49.68 8.21 -6.86
N ASP A 273 49.65 6.93 -6.48
CA ASP A 273 50.46 5.88 -7.10
C ASP A 273 49.78 5.29 -8.35
N ASP A 274 48.45 5.09 -8.31
CA ASP A 274 47.68 4.47 -9.40
C ASP A 274 47.03 5.51 -10.34
N ASN A 275 47.15 6.81 -10.04
CA ASN A 275 46.57 7.93 -10.80
C ASN A 275 45.06 7.75 -11.08
N ILE A 276 44.32 7.26 -10.08
CA ILE A 276 42.87 7.06 -10.12
C ILE A 276 42.18 8.31 -9.58
N GLU A 277 41.06 8.73 -10.18
CA GLU A 277 40.26 9.83 -9.64
C GLU A 277 39.76 9.53 -8.22
N ALA A 278 39.69 10.55 -7.36
CA ALA A 278 39.40 10.37 -5.94
C ALA A 278 38.10 9.60 -5.66
N GLU A 279 37.04 9.87 -6.45
CA GLU A 279 35.75 9.19 -6.31
C GLU A 279 35.84 7.71 -6.71
N GLU A 280 36.55 7.40 -7.81
CA GLU A 280 36.77 6.02 -8.25
C GLU A 280 37.66 5.23 -7.29
N ALA A 281 38.69 5.87 -6.73
CA ALA A 281 39.56 5.29 -5.71
C ALA A 281 38.77 4.96 -4.43
N GLN A 282 37.90 5.88 -3.98
CA GLN A 282 37.04 5.65 -2.83
C GLN A 282 36.07 4.50 -3.07
N ILE A 283 35.36 4.47 -4.21
CA ILE A 283 34.42 3.41 -4.54
C ILE A 283 35.11 2.04 -4.59
N LYS A 284 36.31 1.96 -5.19
CA LYS A 284 37.10 0.73 -5.28
C LYS A 284 37.46 0.20 -3.89
N ILE A 285 37.95 1.08 -3.02
CA ILE A 285 38.36 0.70 -1.66
C ILE A 285 37.14 0.35 -0.79
N GLU A 286 36.05 1.09 -0.90
CA GLU A 286 34.79 0.73 -0.25
C GLU A 286 34.28 -0.63 -0.76
N ALA A 287 34.37 -0.92 -2.06
CA ALA A 287 33.93 -2.19 -2.63
C ALA A 287 34.78 -3.37 -2.15
N ASP A 288 36.10 -3.19 -2.04
CA ASP A 288 37.04 -4.22 -1.56
C ASP A 288 36.89 -4.50 -0.06
N ALA A 289 36.66 -3.45 0.74
CA ALA A 289 36.44 -3.56 2.19
C ALA A 289 35.01 -4.03 2.54
N ALA A 290 34.06 -3.86 1.63
CA ALA A 290 32.68 -4.21 1.87
C ALA A 290 32.46 -5.72 1.93
N ARG A 291 31.47 -6.10 2.74
CA ARG A 291 31.03 -7.49 2.82
C ARG A 291 30.47 -7.96 1.49
N LYS A 292 30.88 -9.17 1.10
CA LYS A 292 30.27 -9.90 -0.01
C LYS A 292 28.97 -10.53 0.47
N LEU A 293 27.84 -10.03 -0.03
CA LEU A 293 26.52 -10.53 0.35
C LEU A 293 26.10 -11.65 -0.61
N PRO A 294 25.53 -12.76 -0.11
CA PRO A 294 24.95 -13.79 -0.96
C PRO A 294 23.68 -13.26 -1.64
N ILE A 295 23.48 -13.61 -2.90
CA ILE A 295 22.40 -13.11 -3.75
C ILE A 295 21.72 -14.29 -4.42
N SER A 296 20.40 -14.23 -4.45
CA SER A 296 19.51 -15.13 -5.17
C SER A 296 18.72 -14.30 -6.18
N LEU A 297 19.18 -14.29 -7.43
CA LEU A 297 18.62 -13.50 -8.52
C LEU A 297 17.69 -14.36 -9.38
N LEU A 298 16.40 -14.03 -9.40
CA LEU A 298 15.43 -14.62 -10.31
C LEU A 298 15.55 -13.98 -11.69
N MET A 299 15.85 -14.80 -12.71
CA MET A 299 15.98 -14.36 -14.11
C MET A 299 14.61 -14.23 -14.80
N ASN A 300 13.67 -13.57 -14.12
CA ASN A 300 12.33 -13.28 -14.60
C ASN A 300 12.10 -11.75 -14.51
N THR A 301 11.49 -11.19 -15.55
CA THR A 301 11.26 -9.74 -15.70
C THR A 301 9.82 -9.32 -15.45
N ASP A 302 8.90 -10.27 -15.22
CA ASP A 302 7.48 -10.02 -14.94
C ASP A 302 7.34 -9.36 -13.56
N PRO A 303 6.83 -8.11 -13.49
CA PRO A 303 6.57 -7.43 -12.22
C PRO A 303 5.63 -8.23 -11.30
N ALA A 304 4.70 -9.00 -11.86
CA ALA A 304 3.81 -9.87 -11.09
C ALA A 304 4.59 -10.90 -10.27
N GLU A 305 5.63 -11.51 -10.86
CA GLU A 305 6.47 -12.49 -10.18
C GLU A 305 7.32 -11.83 -9.08
N GLN A 306 7.83 -10.62 -9.32
CA GLN A 306 8.60 -9.87 -8.32
C GLN A 306 7.77 -9.59 -7.06
N VAL A 307 6.53 -9.10 -7.25
CA VAL A 307 5.61 -8.84 -6.13
C VAL A 307 5.18 -10.15 -5.48
N PHE A 308 4.90 -11.20 -6.26
CA PHE A 308 4.60 -12.53 -5.72
C PHE A 308 5.70 -13.03 -4.79
N GLN A 309 6.96 -12.99 -5.22
CA GLN A 309 8.12 -13.43 -4.42
C GLN A 309 8.29 -12.57 -3.17
N PHE A 310 8.16 -11.23 -3.29
CA PHE A 310 8.19 -10.32 -2.14
C PHE A 310 7.18 -10.77 -1.08
N VAL A 311 5.95 -11.00 -1.52
CA VAL A 311 4.81 -11.31 -0.69
C VAL A 311 4.96 -12.67 -0.01
N VAL A 312 5.27 -13.73 -0.77
CA VAL A 312 5.36 -15.10 -0.25
C VAL A 312 6.49 -15.23 0.77
N VAL A 313 7.68 -14.70 0.45
CA VAL A 313 8.85 -14.76 1.34
C VAL A 313 8.55 -14.05 2.66
N ASN A 314 7.97 -12.86 2.60
CA ASN A 314 7.69 -12.09 3.80
C ASN A 314 6.51 -12.67 4.60
N GLN A 315 5.48 -13.22 3.97
CA GLN A 315 4.34 -13.80 4.69
C GLN A 315 4.74 -15.06 5.48
N LYS A 316 5.62 -15.91 4.93
CA LYS A 316 6.01 -17.18 5.55
C LYS A 316 7.08 -17.01 6.64
N ALA A 317 8.03 -16.08 6.48
CA ALA A 317 9.14 -15.91 7.41
C ALA A 317 8.86 -14.95 8.59
N THR A 318 8.06 -13.89 8.39
CA THR A 318 7.63 -12.97 9.45
C THR A 318 6.36 -12.24 9.02
N PRO A 319 5.16 -12.60 9.53
CA PRO A 319 3.88 -12.18 8.94
C PRO A 319 3.80 -10.68 8.68
N ILE A 320 3.70 -10.28 7.41
CA ILE A 320 3.29 -8.92 7.04
C ILE A 320 1.89 -8.71 7.61
N LYS A 321 1.62 -7.52 8.16
CA LYS A 321 0.25 -7.11 8.49
C LYS A 321 -0.58 -7.19 7.21
N THR A 322 -1.68 -7.94 7.23
CA THR A 322 -2.65 -8.11 6.13
C THR A 322 -2.97 -6.82 5.38
N ALA A 323 -3.08 -5.71 6.11
CA ALA A 323 -3.25 -4.37 5.57
C ALA A 323 -2.19 -3.97 4.52
N LEU A 324 -0.92 -4.06 4.88
CA LEU A 324 0.20 -3.65 4.02
C LEU A 324 0.32 -4.58 2.80
N LEU A 325 0.03 -5.87 2.99
CA LEU A 325 0.05 -6.86 1.93
C LEU A 325 -1.00 -6.53 0.85
N GLY A 326 -2.23 -6.27 1.29
CA GLY A 326 -3.32 -5.86 0.41
C GLY A 326 -2.98 -4.61 -0.39
N THR A 327 -2.44 -3.59 0.29
CA THR A 327 -2.08 -2.35 -0.38
C THR A 327 -0.91 -2.52 -1.34
N ILE A 328 0.09 -3.36 -1.04
CA ILE A 328 1.22 -3.61 -1.97
C ILE A 328 0.70 -4.24 -3.25
N ILE A 329 -0.12 -5.28 -3.13
CA ILE A 329 -0.65 -5.99 -4.30
C ILE A 329 -1.51 -5.05 -5.16
N SER A 330 -2.35 -4.23 -4.53
CA SER A 330 -3.21 -3.30 -5.26
C SER A 330 -2.47 -2.11 -5.86
N THR A 331 -1.38 -1.62 -5.25
CA THR A 331 -0.65 -0.44 -5.77
C THR A 331 0.46 -0.77 -6.76
N SER A 332 1.00 -1.98 -6.69
CA SER A 332 2.20 -2.33 -7.42
C SER A 332 1.94 -3.14 -8.68
N LEU A 333 0.74 -3.71 -8.89
CA LEU A 333 0.39 -4.53 -10.05
C LEU A 333 -0.82 -3.96 -10.81
N SER A 334 -0.83 -4.09 -12.14
CA SER A 334 -2.03 -3.87 -12.95
C SER A 334 -3.04 -5.02 -12.78
N ASN A 335 -4.27 -4.86 -13.28
CA ASN A 335 -5.28 -5.93 -13.25
C ASN A 335 -4.80 -7.18 -14.02
N GLU A 336 -4.20 -6.98 -15.21
CA GLU A 336 -3.66 -8.07 -16.01
C GLU A 336 -2.53 -8.81 -15.29
N GLU A 337 -1.59 -8.07 -14.68
CA GLU A 337 -0.47 -8.63 -13.93
C GLU A 337 -0.94 -9.40 -12.70
N LEU A 338 -1.89 -8.83 -11.95
CA LEU A 338 -2.48 -9.46 -10.79
C LEU A 338 -3.17 -10.78 -11.16
N THR A 339 -3.94 -10.79 -12.25
CA THR A 339 -4.66 -11.99 -12.72
C THR A 339 -3.71 -13.16 -12.95
N ARG A 340 -2.49 -12.92 -13.44
CA ARG A 340 -1.47 -13.98 -13.64
C ARG A 340 -0.98 -14.63 -12.34
N VAL A 341 -1.06 -13.93 -11.20
CA VAL A 341 -0.56 -14.41 -9.91
C VAL A 341 -1.65 -14.62 -8.85
N SER A 342 -2.90 -14.27 -9.15
CA SER A 342 -4.02 -14.33 -8.20
C SER A 342 -4.19 -15.70 -7.57
N ASP A 343 -4.38 -16.74 -8.39
CA ASP A 343 -4.59 -18.11 -7.90
C ASP A 343 -3.41 -18.59 -7.04
N ARG A 344 -2.18 -18.25 -7.44
CA ARG A 344 -0.96 -18.61 -6.71
C ARG A 344 -0.87 -17.90 -5.36
N LEU A 345 -1.28 -16.64 -5.29
CA LEU A 345 -1.33 -15.87 -4.04
C LEU A 345 -2.42 -16.43 -3.11
N GLU A 346 -3.59 -16.77 -3.64
CA GLU A 346 -4.66 -17.41 -2.85
C GLU A 346 -4.24 -18.77 -2.31
N LEU A 347 -3.62 -19.61 -3.13
CA LEU A 347 -3.03 -20.89 -2.71
C LEU A 347 -1.90 -20.71 -1.68
N ALA A 348 -1.16 -19.59 -1.72
CA ALA A 348 -0.18 -19.25 -0.70
C ALA A 348 -0.81 -18.83 0.65
N GLY A 349 -2.14 -18.64 0.68
CA GLY A 349 -2.94 -18.26 1.84
C GLY A 349 -3.25 -16.77 1.91
N ILE A 350 -3.25 -16.05 0.78
CA ILE A 350 -3.46 -14.60 0.73
C ILE A 350 -4.85 -14.31 0.20
N LYS A 351 -5.68 -13.64 1.01
CA LYS A 351 -7.04 -13.26 0.62
C LYS A 351 -7.02 -11.94 -0.16
N LEU A 352 -6.89 -12.05 -1.48
CA LEU A 352 -6.72 -10.91 -2.38
C LEU A 352 -7.96 -10.03 -2.45
N GLU A 353 -9.12 -10.64 -2.69
CA GLU A 353 -10.34 -9.88 -2.93
C GLU A 353 -10.79 -9.08 -1.71
N GLU A 354 -10.70 -9.67 -0.51
CA GLU A 354 -10.94 -8.96 0.76
C GLU A 354 -10.01 -7.76 0.89
N SER A 355 -8.77 -7.91 0.42
CA SER A 355 -7.76 -6.86 0.47
C SER A 355 -8.00 -5.72 -0.52
N ARG A 356 -8.44 -6.04 -1.73
CA ARG A 356 -8.83 -5.06 -2.76
C ARG A 356 -10.07 -4.28 -2.31
N ALA A 357 -11.09 -4.99 -1.82
CA ALA A 357 -12.33 -4.40 -1.32
C ALA A 357 -12.09 -3.36 -0.21
N VAL A 358 -11.27 -3.71 0.79
CA VAL A 358 -10.91 -2.78 1.86
C VAL A 358 -10.11 -1.60 1.32
N THR A 359 -9.09 -1.87 0.49
CA THR A 359 -8.25 -0.79 -0.07
C THR A 359 -9.06 0.22 -0.86
N PHE A 360 -9.98 -0.25 -1.72
CA PHE A 360 -10.93 0.59 -2.44
C PHE A 360 -11.71 1.50 -1.50
N LEU A 361 -12.33 0.96 -0.45
CA LEU A 361 -13.14 1.72 0.50
C LEU A 361 -12.34 2.72 1.33
N THR A 362 -11.04 2.52 1.52
CA THR A 362 -10.19 3.50 2.24
C THR A 362 -9.72 4.67 1.37
N ARG A 363 -9.91 4.57 0.05
CA ARG A 363 -9.35 5.50 -0.95
C ARG A 363 -10.40 6.14 -1.86
N SER A 364 -11.56 5.53 -2.03
CA SER A 364 -12.66 6.15 -2.76
C SER A 364 -13.17 7.35 -1.96
N GLN A 365 -13.20 8.53 -2.57
CA GLN A 365 -13.74 9.76 -1.95
C GLN A 365 -15.23 9.61 -1.58
N ASN A 366 -15.97 8.78 -2.32
CA ASN A 366 -17.37 8.48 -2.06
C ASN A 366 -17.57 7.58 -0.83
N SER A 367 -16.51 6.92 -0.35
CA SER A 367 -16.59 6.06 0.82
C SER A 367 -16.58 6.89 2.11
N PRO A 368 -17.46 6.60 3.08
CA PRO A 368 -17.42 7.26 4.38
C PRO A 368 -16.18 6.88 5.21
N PHE A 369 -15.36 5.93 4.76
CA PHE A 369 -14.10 5.52 5.40
C PHE A 369 -12.85 6.12 4.74
N PHE A 370 -13.02 6.98 3.74
CA PHE A 370 -11.93 7.64 3.03
C PHE A 370 -10.93 8.31 4.00
N GLY A 371 -9.66 7.88 3.95
CA GLY A 371 -8.60 8.48 4.77
C GLY A 371 -8.65 8.16 6.28
N LEU A 372 -9.66 7.42 6.77
CA LEU A 372 -9.91 7.16 8.19
C LEU A 372 -9.42 5.79 8.71
N VAL A 373 -8.76 5.01 7.84
CA VAL A 373 -8.34 3.63 8.12
C VAL A 373 -6.82 3.50 8.01
N GLU A 374 -6.22 2.66 8.85
CA GLU A 374 -4.80 2.31 8.81
C GLU A 374 -4.44 1.64 7.48
N ARG A 375 -3.37 2.10 6.84
CA ARG A 375 -2.81 1.55 5.59
C ARG A 375 -1.56 0.70 5.82
N GLY A 376 -1.13 0.56 7.08
CA GLY A 376 0.03 -0.24 7.47
C GLY A 376 1.37 0.49 7.34
N LEU A 377 1.36 1.81 7.21
CA LEU A 377 2.56 2.66 7.07
C LEU A 377 3.05 3.13 8.45
N ALA A 378 4.35 3.40 8.60
CA ALA A 378 4.93 3.80 9.89
C ALA A 378 4.38 5.15 10.41
N SER A 379 3.85 5.97 9.50
CA SER A 379 3.19 7.26 9.78
C SER A 379 1.70 7.17 10.09
N ASP A 380 1.10 5.97 10.18
CA ASP A 380 -0.31 5.86 10.54
C ASP A 380 -0.52 6.29 12.01
N SER A 381 -1.39 7.30 12.20
CA SER A 381 -1.77 7.75 13.53
C SER A 381 -2.51 6.61 14.26
N LYS A 382 -2.28 6.48 15.56
CA LYS A 382 -2.97 5.50 16.43
C LYS A 382 -4.49 5.71 16.49
N ASP A 383 -4.99 6.77 15.87
CA ASP A 383 -6.38 7.21 15.91
C ASP A 383 -7.16 6.90 14.63
N ARG A 384 -6.61 6.03 13.76
CA ARG A 384 -7.30 5.49 12.59
C ARG A 384 -7.95 4.14 12.89
N LEU A 385 -9.02 3.81 12.15
CA LEU A 385 -9.65 2.50 12.22
C LEU A 385 -8.67 1.44 11.74
N LYS A 386 -8.51 0.36 12.51
CA LYS A 386 -7.64 -0.75 12.10
C LYS A 386 -8.18 -1.40 10.84
N TRP A 387 -7.31 -1.72 9.90
CA TRP A 387 -7.66 -2.41 8.65
C TRP A 387 -8.48 -3.69 8.89
N ASN A 388 -8.08 -4.52 9.87
CA ASN A 388 -8.79 -5.77 10.19
C ASN A 388 -10.23 -5.54 10.66
N VAL A 389 -10.50 -4.37 11.24
CA VAL A 389 -11.86 -3.99 11.65
C VAL A 389 -12.67 -3.70 10.40
N LEU A 390 -12.19 -2.84 9.48
CA LEU A 390 -12.90 -2.58 8.23
C LEU A 390 -13.11 -3.87 7.42
N ALA A 391 -12.09 -4.73 7.30
CA ALA A 391 -12.21 -6.04 6.65
C ALA A 391 -13.35 -6.89 7.25
N SER A 392 -13.46 -6.92 8.59
CA SER A 392 -14.56 -7.64 9.25
C SER A 392 -15.94 -7.05 8.97
N ILE A 393 -16.04 -5.73 8.78
CA ILE A 393 -17.31 -5.07 8.43
C ILE A 393 -17.64 -5.28 6.95
N VAL A 394 -16.66 -5.16 6.05
CA VAL A 394 -16.80 -5.45 4.61
C VAL A 394 -17.31 -6.87 4.41
N LYS A 395 -16.78 -7.84 5.17
CA LYS A 395 -17.24 -9.23 5.14
C LYS A 395 -18.73 -9.40 5.45
N ILE A 396 -19.31 -8.58 6.34
CA ILE A 396 -20.74 -8.63 6.65
C ILE A 396 -21.59 -8.29 5.42
N PHE A 397 -21.14 -7.38 4.56
CA PHE A 397 -21.87 -6.98 3.36
C PHE A 397 -21.53 -7.84 2.16
N ARG A 398 -20.24 -8.03 1.86
CA ARG A 398 -19.78 -8.77 0.68
C ARG A 398 -20.06 -10.26 0.78
N GLU A 399 -19.68 -10.88 1.90
CA GLU A 399 -19.84 -12.32 2.11
C GLU A 399 -21.17 -12.67 2.80
N LEU A 400 -21.95 -11.65 3.18
CA LEU A 400 -23.17 -11.79 3.96
C LEU A 400 -22.99 -12.73 5.15
N LYS A 401 -21.88 -12.56 5.88
CA LYS A 401 -21.47 -13.43 6.98
C LYS A 401 -20.82 -12.63 8.10
N GLY A 402 -21.12 -13.01 9.34
CA GLY A 402 -20.65 -12.35 10.55
C GLY A 402 -21.57 -11.21 11.02
N GLY A 403 -22.77 -11.08 10.44
CA GLY A 403 -23.80 -10.11 10.84
C GLY A 403 -24.56 -10.58 12.08
N LYS A 404 -23.82 -10.95 13.12
CA LYS A 404 -24.34 -11.53 14.36
C LYS A 404 -24.34 -10.50 15.48
N LEU A 405 -25.52 -10.25 16.04
CA LEU A 405 -25.64 -9.46 17.26
C LEU A 405 -24.92 -10.18 18.40
N PHE A 406 -24.11 -9.45 19.17
CA PHE A 406 -23.23 -10.05 20.18
C PHE A 406 -23.97 -10.80 21.29
N HIS A 407 -25.24 -10.45 21.54
CA HIS A 407 -26.10 -11.06 22.55
C HIS A 407 -26.98 -12.19 22.01
N GLU A 408 -26.92 -12.50 20.71
CA GLU A 408 -27.71 -13.53 20.06
C GLU A 408 -26.82 -14.55 19.35
N SER A 409 -27.41 -15.65 18.86
CA SER A 409 -26.70 -16.70 18.14
C SER A 409 -26.78 -16.56 16.61
N VAL A 410 -27.84 -15.92 16.11
CA VAL A 410 -28.22 -15.85 14.70
C VAL A 410 -27.32 -14.88 13.93
N ASP A 411 -26.87 -15.29 12.75
CA ASP A 411 -26.20 -14.43 11.78
C ASP A 411 -27.25 -13.89 10.81
N TYR A 412 -27.63 -12.63 10.98
CA TYR A 412 -28.72 -12.03 10.21
C TYR A 412 -28.32 -11.70 8.78
N ALA A 413 -27.03 -11.43 8.52
CA ALA A 413 -26.56 -11.27 7.15
C ALA A 413 -26.67 -12.59 6.38
N ASP A 414 -26.28 -13.71 7.01
CA ASP A 414 -26.41 -15.04 6.40
C ASP A 414 -27.87 -15.47 6.26
N LYS A 415 -28.72 -15.16 7.24
CA LYS A 415 -30.16 -15.40 7.15
C LYS A 415 -30.76 -14.60 5.99
N TRP A 416 -30.43 -13.32 5.85
CA TRP A 416 -30.93 -12.49 4.77
C TRP A 416 -30.49 -13.00 3.40
N ARG A 417 -29.22 -13.40 3.27
CA ARG A 417 -28.68 -14.05 2.07
C ARG A 417 -29.52 -15.28 1.67
N ARG A 418 -29.80 -16.18 2.60
CA ARG A 418 -30.50 -17.44 2.29
C ARG A 418 -31.98 -17.24 1.97
N CYS A 419 -32.63 -16.23 2.55
CA CYS A 419 -34.08 -16.06 2.48
C CYS A 419 -34.54 -15.00 1.47
N TYR A 420 -33.75 -13.95 1.21
CA TYR A 420 -34.24 -12.77 0.48
C TYR A 420 -33.34 -12.33 -0.68
N LEU A 421 -32.03 -12.65 -0.66
CA LEU A 421 -31.13 -12.29 -1.77
C LEU A 421 -31.56 -12.91 -3.11
N PRO A 422 -31.93 -14.21 -3.22
CA PRO A 422 -32.30 -14.81 -4.51
C PRO A 422 -33.52 -14.17 -5.17
N GLU A 423 -34.39 -13.53 -4.39
CA GLU A 423 -35.62 -12.89 -4.86
C GLU A 423 -35.47 -11.36 -5.00
N SER A 424 -34.28 -10.81 -4.74
CA SER A 424 -34.01 -9.38 -4.80
C SER A 424 -33.67 -8.95 -6.22
N LYS A 425 -34.26 -7.84 -6.72
CA LYS A 425 -33.98 -7.38 -8.09
C LYS A 425 -32.55 -6.89 -8.31
N ILE A 426 -31.86 -6.47 -7.25
CA ILE A 426 -30.47 -6.00 -7.33
C ILE A 426 -29.50 -7.06 -7.89
N VAL A 427 -29.88 -8.34 -7.83
CA VAL A 427 -29.10 -9.45 -8.39
C VAL A 427 -29.76 -10.08 -9.62
N GLU A 428 -30.80 -9.49 -10.20
CA GLU A 428 -31.60 -10.12 -11.28
C GLU A 428 -30.78 -10.50 -12.52
N ASN A 429 -29.69 -9.78 -12.80
CA ASN A 429 -28.82 -10.00 -13.94
C ASN A 429 -27.77 -11.10 -13.74
N TRP A 430 -27.83 -11.86 -12.64
CA TRP A 430 -26.83 -12.89 -12.34
C TRP A 430 -26.72 -13.98 -13.43
N GLU A 431 -27.84 -14.35 -14.06
CA GLU A 431 -27.85 -15.33 -15.17
C GLU A 431 -27.25 -14.74 -16.46
N PHE A 432 -27.44 -13.44 -16.69
CA PHE A 432 -26.92 -12.76 -17.88
C PHE A 432 -25.40 -12.58 -17.80
N GLU A 433 -24.87 -12.37 -16.60
CA GLU A 433 -23.44 -12.20 -16.31
C GLU A 433 -22.71 -13.53 -16.03
N GLU A 434 -23.30 -14.65 -16.48
CA GLU A 434 -22.75 -16.01 -16.38
C GLU A 434 -22.29 -16.43 -14.97
N CYS A 435 -22.93 -15.89 -13.92
CA CYS A 435 -22.61 -16.25 -12.54
C CYS A 435 -23.29 -17.57 -12.14
N GLU A 436 -22.66 -18.36 -11.27
CA GLU A 436 -23.24 -19.65 -10.83
C GLU A 436 -24.54 -19.47 -10.02
N ASP A 437 -24.60 -18.41 -9.22
CA ASP A 437 -25.79 -18.04 -8.43
C ASP A 437 -25.83 -16.54 -8.12
N ALA A 438 -26.98 -16.09 -7.63
CA ALA A 438 -27.21 -14.70 -7.21
C ALA A 438 -26.22 -14.20 -6.13
N PHE A 439 -25.69 -15.09 -5.30
CA PHE A 439 -24.71 -14.72 -4.27
C PHE A 439 -23.31 -14.52 -4.86
N ASN A 440 -22.92 -15.33 -5.83
CA ASN A 440 -21.68 -15.18 -6.59
C ASN A 440 -21.68 -13.87 -7.37
N TYR A 441 -22.80 -13.51 -8.00
CA TYR A 441 -22.99 -12.19 -8.61
C TYR A 441 -22.86 -11.07 -7.56
N TRP A 442 -23.59 -11.19 -6.44
CA TRP A 442 -23.54 -10.22 -5.35
C TRP A 442 -22.13 -9.98 -4.81
N ARG A 443 -21.33 -11.04 -4.61
CA ARG A 443 -20.04 -10.97 -3.90
C ARG A 443 -18.85 -10.60 -4.80
N GLN A 444 -19.04 -10.45 -6.10
CA GLN A 444 -18.00 -9.98 -7.02
C GLN A 444 -17.32 -8.73 -6.46
N LEU A 445 -16.05 -8.50 -6.80
CA LEU A 445 -15.31 -7.38 -6.22
C LEU A 445 -16.02 -6.04 -6.44
N ASP A 446 -16.58 -5.84 -7.63
CA ASP A 446 -17.43 -4.73 -8.10
C ASP A 446 -18.93 -5.02 -8.10
N GLY A 447 -19.34 -6.11 -7.43
CA GLY A 447 -20.73 -6.43 -7.23
C GLY A 447 -21.49 -5.36 -6.43
N CYS A 448 -22.81 -5.45 -6.49
CA CYS A 448 -23.74 -4.45 -5.94
C CYS A 448 -23.59 -4.21 -4.43
N TRP A 449 -23.01 -5.18 -3.70
CA TRP A 449 -22.70 -5.06 -2.27
C TRP A 449 -21.91 -3.79 -1.94
N ARG A 450 -21.05 -3.34 -2.86
CA ARG A 450 -20.13 -2.21 -2.68
C ARG A 450 -20.90 -0.89 -2.56
N GLU A 451 -21.84 -0.65 -3.47
CA GLU A 451 -22.71 0.53 -3.41
C GLU A 451 -23.64 0.47 -2.21
N VAL A 452 -24.22 -0.70 -1.93
CA VAL A 452 -25.03 -0.91 -0.71
C VAL A 452 -24.24 -0.55 0.54
N PHE A 453 -22.99 -1.01 0.64
CA PHE A 453 -22.09 -0.69 1.74
C PHE A 453 -21.85 0.82 1.88
N ILE A 454 -21.49 1.49 0.77
CA ILE A 454 -21.19 2.92 0.77
C ILE A 454 -22.41 3.74 1.16
N LEU A 455 -23.56 3.49 0.54
CA LEU A 455 -24.80 4.22 0.79
C LEU A 455 -25.33 3.96 2.21
N PHE A 456 -25.26 2.72 2.70
CA PHE A 456 -25.63 2.38 4.06
C PHE A 456 -24.79 3.17 5.08
N TRP A 457 -23.47 3.09 4.98
CA TRP A 457 -22.59 3.73 5.95
C TRP A 457 -22.60 5.25 5.84
N THR A 458 -22.82 5.80 4.65
CA THR A 458 -23.02 7.23 4.43
C THR A 458 -24.29 7.69 5.15
N SER A 459 -25.40 6.98 4.96
CA SER A 459 -26.69 7.28 5.61
C SER A 459 -26.61 7.15 7.14
N VAL A 460 -25.88 6.15 7.64
CA VAL A 460 -25.63 5.97 9.09
C VAL A 460 -24.79 7.11 9.65
N ARG A 461 -23.68 7.46 8.99
CA ARG A 461 -22.83 8.59 9.39
C ARG A 461 -23.64 9.88 9.47
N ASP A 462 -24.35 10.21 8.39
CA ASP A 462 -25.02 11.50 8.27
C ASP A 462 -26.19 11.66 9.26
N LYS A 463 -26.71 10.55 9.81
CA LYS A 463 -27.78 10.55 10.81
C LYS A 463 -27.30 10.49 12.26
N LEU A 464 -26.25 9.72 12.53
CA LEU A 464 -25.87 9.30 13.89
C LEU A 464 -24.48 9.78 14.31
N ALA A 465 -23.74 10.45 13.40
CA ALA A 465 -22.36 10.85 13.62
C ALA A 465 -22.11 12.33 13.26
N SER A 466 -21.10 12.93 13.89
CA SER A 466 -20.58 14.24 13.50
C SER A 466 -19.42 14.08 12.53
N ARG A 467 -19.39 14.88 11.46
CA ARG A 467 -18.32 14.87 10.45
C ARG A 467 -17.13 15.77 10.79
N ASN A 468 -17.39 16.88 11.47
CA ASN A 468 -16.44 17.99 11.56
C ASN A 468 -16.01 18.31 13.01
N ASN A 469 -16.58 17.64 14.00
CA ASN A 469 -16.24 17.85 15.41
C ASN A 469 -15.57 16.60 15.97
N ASP A 470 -14.24 16.60 16.05
CA ASP A 470 -13.41 15.49 16.54
C ASP A 470 -13.44 15.32 18.07
N GLU A 471 -13.94 16.32 18.79
CA GLU A 471 -14.20 16.25 20.24
C GLU A 471 -15.55 15.58 20.56
N ALA A 472 -16.46 15.52 19.59
CA ALA A 472 -17.78 14.93 19.79
C ALA A 472 -17.68 13.42 20.06
N SER A 473 -18.45 12.93 21.04
CA SER A 473 -18.47 11.50 21.39
C SER A 473 -18.98 10.60 20.26
N HIS A 474 -19.61 11.16 19.23
CA HIS A 474 -20.11 10.48 18.04
C HIS A 474 -19.38 10.91 16.76
N TYR A 475 -18.16 11.43 16.87
CA TYR A 475 -17.34 11.76 15.70
C TYR A 475 -17.16 10.55 14.76
N TRP A 476 -17.28 10.77 13.45
CA TRP A 476 -17.02 9.77 12.42
C TRP A 476 -15.52 9.66 12.13
N GLY A 477 -14.79 9.19 13.13
CA GLY A 477 -13.34 9.09 13.17
C GLY A 477 -12.91 8.75 14.60
N SER A 478 -11.61 8.70 14.86
CA SER A 478 -11.07 8.48 16.22
C SER A 478 -11.67 7.25 16.96
N PRO A 479 -11.34 6.01 16.57
CA PRO A 479 -11.98 4.80 17.15
C PRO A 479 -11.82 4.65 18.66
N VAL A 480 -10.80 5.28 19.24
CA VAL A 480 -10.58 5.27 20.69
C VAL A 480 -11.61 6.14 21.39
N LYS A 481 -11.81 7.37 20.93
CA LYS A 481 -12.73 8.34 21.55
C LYS A 481 -14.18 8.08 21.15
N SER A 482 -14.44 7.90 19.86
CA SER A 482 -15.79 7.80 19.30
C SER A 482 -16.56 6.57 19.76
N ASN A 483 -17.81 6.78 20.16
CA ASN A 483 -18.77 5.75 20.53
C ASN A 483 -19.33 5.03 19.29
N ILE A 484 -19.34 5.66 18.12
CA ILE A 484 -19.90 5.07 16.89
C ILE A 484 -18.82 4.47 15.99
N PHE A 485 -17.67 5.13 15.84
CA PHE A 485 -16.64 4.77 14.86
C PHE A 485 -15.63 3.74 15.39
N ASN A 486 -16.12 2.60 15.89
CA ASN A 486 -15.28 1.52 16.42
C ASN A 486 -15.86 0.14 16.04
N GLN A 487 -15.05 -0.91 16.15
CA GLN A 487 -15.44 -2.26 15.75
C GLN A 487 -16.79 -2.70 16.35
N THR A 488 -16.98 -2.51 17.66
CA THR A 488 -18.17 -2.99 18.36
C THR A 488 -19.43 -2.33 17.81
N SER A 489 -19.45 -1.00 17.75
CA SER A 489 -20.62 -0.25 17.27
C SER A 489 -20.90 -0.48 15.78
N LEU A 490 -19.86 -0.50 14.94
CA LEU A 490 -20.02 -0.77 13.52
C LEU A 490 -20.58 -2.18 13.26
N THR A 491 -20.11 -3.20 13.99
CA THR A 491 -20.67 -4.56 13.87
C THR A 491 -22.12 -4.62 14.34
N ILE A 492 -22.47 -3.94 15.45
CA ILE A 492 -23.85 -3.91 15.96
C ILE A 492 -24.78 -3.27 14.94
N LEU A 493 -24.43 -2.10 14.41
CA LEU A 493 -25.26 -1.35 13.45
C LEU A 493 -25.49 -2.15 12.16
N ALA A 494 -24.44 -2.76 11.61
CA ALA A 494 -24.58 -3.62 10.43
C ALA A 494 -25.46 -4.84 10.72
N SER A 495 -25.22 -5.53 11.84
CA SER A 495 -25.99 -6.74 12.20
C SER A 495 -27.47 -6.44 12.48
N ASP A 496 -27.75 -5.32 13.15
CA ASP A 496 -29.10 -4.87 13.46
C ASP A 496 -29.86 -4.40 12.22
N PHE A 497 -29.18 -3.78 11.25
CA PHE A 497 -29.79 -3.47 9.96
C PHE A 497 -30.23 -4.75 9.22
N PHE A 498 -29.36 -5.78 9.14
CA PHE A 498 -29.77 -7.06 8.56
C PHE A 498 -30.85 -7.77 9.38
N GLN A 499 -30.87 -7.62 10.71
CA GLN A 499 -31.98 -8.09 11.54
C GLN A 499 -33.30 -7.41 11.13
N PHE A 500 -33.30 -6.09 10.98
CA PHE A 500 -34.46 -5.32 10.51
C PHE A 500 -34.95 -5.79 9.14
N LEU A 501 -34.04 -6.01 8.18
CA LEU A 501 -34.41 -6.52 6.86
C LEU A 501 -35.06 -7.91 6.96
N CYS A 502 -34.52 -8.80 7.81
CA CYS A 502 -35.09 -10.13 8.02
C CYS A 502 -36.45 -10.10 8.73
N GLU A 503 -36.61 -9.27 9.76
CA GLU A 503 -37.84 -9.18 10.55
C GLU A 503 -39.01 -8.61 9.75
N ARG A 504 -38.70 -7.78 8.74
CA ARG A 504 -39.68 -7.15 7.85
C ARG A 504 -39.76 -7.79 6.47
N GLU A 505 -39.02 -8.87 6.24
CA GLU A 505 -38.97 -9.60 4.96
C GLU A 505 -38.61 -8.70 3.76
N ILE A 506 -37.72 -7.74 3.99
CA ILE A 506 -37.34 -6.73 3.00
C ILE A 506 -36.27 -7.28 2.06
N LYS A 507 -36.56 -7.19 0.76
CA LYS A 507 -35.64 -7.40 -0.36
C LYS A 507 -35.02 -6.07 -0.77
N ILE A 508 -33.84 -6.11 -1.37
CA ILE A 508 -33.17 -4.90 -1.89
C ILE A 508 -33.30 -4.94 -3.40
N ASP A 509 -34.14 -4.07 -3.96
CA ASP A 509 -34.37 -4.07 -5.41
C ASP A 509 -33.39 -3.11 -6.13
N SER A 510 -33.00 -2.00 -5.47
CA SER A 510 -32.01 -1.06 -5.98
C SER A 510 -31.07 -0.55 -4.89
N THR A 511 -29.85 -0.15 -5.27
CA THR A 511 -28.91 0.53 -4.37
C THR A 511 -29.47 1.88 -3.91
N ASN A 512 -30.31 2.52 -4.71
CA ASN A 512 -31.01 3.76 -4.38
C ASN A 512 -32.03 3.62 -3.24
N ASP A 513 -32.47 2.40 -2.91
CA ASP A 513 -33.42 2.17 -1.82
C ASP A 513 -32.74 2.27 -0.45
N ILE A 514 -31.42 2.10 -0.38
CA ILE A 514 -30.67 1.99 0.87
C ILE A 514 -30.86 3.20 1.80
N PRO A 515 -30.77 4.46 1.34
CA PRO A 515 -31.06 5.61 2.21
C PRO A 515 -32.48 5.59 2.78
N ILE A 516 -33.47 5.15 2.00
CA ILE A 516 -34.87 5.03 2.44
C ILE A 516 -35.01 3.91 3.48
N LEU A 517 -34.37 2.77 3.25
CA LEU A 517 -34.38 1.65 4.21
C LEU A 517 -33.70 2.03 5.53
N VAL A 518 -32.58 2.76 5.48
CA VAL A 518 -31.93 3.31 6.68
C VAL A 518 -32.82 4.33 7.37
N ASN A 519 -33.58 5.14 6.62
CA ASN A 519 -34.60 6.03 7.18
C ASN A 519 -35.69 5.28 7.96
N GLN A 520 -36.17 4.16 7.43
CA GLN A 520 -37.19 3.34 8.08
C GLN A 520 -36.63 2.55 9.26
N TRP A 521 -35.40 2.05 9.16
CA TRP A 521 -34.73 1.31 10.23
C TRP A 521 -34.45 2.19 11.44
N LEU A 522 -34.01 3.43 11.22
CA LEU A 522 -33.70 4.42 12.26
C LEU A 522 -34.88 5.37 12.54
N LYS A 523 -36.11 4.94 12.25
CA LYS A 523 -37.29 5.75 12.52
C LYS A 523 -37.39 6.05 14.02
N ASP A 524 -37.63 7.31 14.36
CA ASP A 524 -37.80 7.81 15.74
C ASP A 524 -36.56 7.65 16.65
N VAL A 525 -35.41 7.19 16.11
CA VAL A 525 -34.13 7.11 16.82
C VAL A 525 -33.55 8.50 17.01
N ASP A 526 -33.12 8.80 18.23
CA ASP A 526 -32.43 10.04 18.58
C ASP A 526 -31.06 10.11 17.89
N ARG A 527 -30.82 11.21 17.17
CA ARG A 527 -29.56 11.47 16.46
C ARG A 527 -28.38 11.57 17.43
N ASP A 528 -28.63 11.98 18.67
CA ASP A 528 -27.63 12.14 19.72
C ASP A 528 -27.42 10.86 20.56
N TYR A 529 -27.96 9.69 20.16
CA TYR A 529 -27.78 8.43 20.90
C TYR A 529 -26.30 8.15 21.23
N PHE A 530 -25.41 8.32 20.25
CA PHE A 530 -23.97 8.13 20.41
C PHE A 530 -23.24 9.37 20.97
N ASN A 531 -23.89 10.54 20.96
CA ASN A 531 -23.31 11.82 21.37
C ASN A 531 -23.34 12.03 22.90
N ARG A 532 -22.88 11.04 23.65
CA ARG A 532 -23.02 11.03 25.12
C ARG A 532 -21.78 10.47 25.79
N GLU A 533 -21.48 10.96 26.98
CA GLU A 533 -20.39 10.42 27.78
C GLU A 533 -20.80 9.06 28.39
N TRP A 534 -20.38 7.98 27.72
CA TRP A 534 -20.57 6.60 28.19
C TRP A 534 -19.60 6.19 29.30
N ASN A 535 -18.74 7.11 29.75
CA ASN A 535 -18.02 6.97 31.00
C ASN A 535 -17.10 5.72 31.01
N LEU A 536 -16.34 5.52 29.92
CA LEU A 536 -15.61 4.28 29.62
C LEU A 536 -14.17 4.24 30.18
N LYS A 537 -13.81 5.11 31.13
CA LYS A 537 -12.47 5.11 31.74
C LYS A 537 -12.13 3.73 32.32
N GLY A 538 -11.03 3.13 31.85
CA GLY A 538 -10.58 1.81 32.28
C GLY A 538 -11.32 0.61 31.66
N VAL A 539 -12.32 0.83 30.81
CA VAL A 539 -13.12 -0.22 30.18
C VAL A 539 -12.71 -0.37 28.72
N LYS A 540 -12.33 -1.58 28.31
CA LYS A 540 -12.07 -1.89 26.90
C LYS A 540 -13.38 -2.20 26.17
N LYS A 541 -13.65 -1.48 25.07
CA LYS A 541 -14.87 -1.61 24.23
C LYS A 541 -15.02 -2.99 23.58
N ASP A 542 -13.94 -3.75 23.46
CA ASP A 542 -13.89 -5.03 22.75
C ASP A 542 -14.15 -6.27 23.62
N VAL A 543 -14.38 -6.07 24.92
CA VAL A 543 -14.65 -7.15 25.89
C VAL A 543 -16.00 -7.81 25.62
N PRO A 544 -16.12 -9.16 25.62
CA PRO A 544 -17.35 -9.87 25.26
C PRO A 544 -18.60 -9.42 26.02
N GLY A 545 -18.53 -9.25 27.34
CA GLY A 545 -19.66 -8.81 28.16
C GLY A 545 -20.12 -7.38 27.83
N ILE A 546 -19.18 -6.48 27.51
CA ILE A 546 -19.48 -5.10 27.09
C ILE A 546 -20.12 -5.08 25.71
N LYS A 547 -19.58 -5.85 24.76
CA LYS A 547 -20.16 -6.04 23.42
C LYS A 547 -21.60 -6.54 23.48
N LYS A 548 -21.87 -7.58 24.28
CA LYS A 548 -23.21 -8.11 24.55
C LYS A 548 -24.14 -7.02 25.08
N ARG A 549 -23.69 -6.27 26.10
CA ARG A 549 -24.46 -5.17 26.69
C ARG A 549 -24.82 -4.09 25.67
N TRP A 550 -23.83 -3.57 24.94
CA TRP A 550 -24.03 -2.50 23.96
C TRP A 550 -24.99 -2.95 22.86
N SER A 551 -24.81 -4.18 22.38
CA SER A 551 -25.67 -4.77 21.37
C SER A 551 -27.12 -4.88 21.85
N LYS A 552 -27.34 -5.35 23.08
CA LYS A 552 -28.68 -5.44 23.67
C LYS A 552 -29.33 -4.07 23.87
N LEU A 553 -28.60 -3.12 24.46
CA LEU A 553 -29.11 -1.76 24.70
C LEU A 553 -29.49 -1.05 23.40
N TRP A 554 -28.69 -1.21 22.33
CA TRP A 554 -28.99 -0.65 21.03
C TRP A 554 -30.28 -1.23 20.46
N VAL A 555 -30.39 -2.56 20.39
CA VAL A 555 -31.55 -3.22 19.77
C VAL A 555 -32.84 -2.95 20.53
N GLU A 556 -32.82 -3.01 21.87
CA GLU A 556 -33.98 -2.70 22.70
C GLU A 556 -34.45 -1.24 22.49
N TYR A 557 -33.51 -0.29 22.51
CA TYR A 557 -33.83 1.12 22.28
C TYR A 557 -34.33 1.38 20.85
N ARG A 558 -33.68 0.81 19.83
CA ARG A 558 -34.03 1.03 18.42
C ARG A 558 -35.38 0.38 18.06
N LYS A 559 -35.82 -0.67 18.77
CA LYS A 559 -37.16 -1.25 18.63
C LYS A 559 -38.25 -0.38 19.28
N ASP A 560 -37.94 0.32 20.37
CA ASP A 560 -38.88 1.17 21.10
C ASP A 560 -38.19 2.44 21.64
N PRO A 561 -37.99 3.48 20.80
CA PRO A 561 -37.17 4.65 21.12
C PRO A 561 -37.91 5.67 22.01
N GLN A 562 -38.45 5.22 23.16
CA GLN A 562 -39.12 6.11 24.13
C GLN A 562 -38.15 6.86 25.02
N ARG A 563 -37.07 6.19 25.44
CA ARG A 563 -36.09 6.76 26.37
C ARG A 563 -34.70 6.21 26.12
N LEU A 564 -33.73 7.11 26.03
CA LEU A 564 -32.33 6.75 25.91
C LEU A 564 -31.85 5.89 27.10
N PRO A 565 -31.01 4.86 26.85
CA PRO A 565 -30.38 4.08 27.92
C PRO A 565 -29.57 4.95 28.88
N ARG A 566 -29.43 4.50 30.13
CA ARG A 566 -28.64 5.23 31.12
C ARG A 566 -27.15 5.07 30.81
N SER A 567 -26.39 6.17 30.80
CA SER A 567 -24.96 6.14 30.46
C SER A 567 -24.14 5.17 31.32
N THR A 568 -24.56 4.90 32.56
CA THR A 568 -23.91 3.94 33.46
C THR A 568 -24.01 2.49 32.97
N GLN A 569 -25.01 2.14 32.17
CA GLN A 569 -25.20 0.77 31.70
C GLN A 569 -24.15 0.34 30.66
N TYR A 570 -23.52 1.29 29.96
CA TYR A 570 -22.54 0.99 28.91
C TYR A 570 -21.19 0.48 29.46
N ARG A 571 -20.89 0.69 30.74
CA ARG A 571 -19.71 0.13 31.41
C ARG A 571 -19.97 -1.22 32.08
N ASP A 572 -21.24 -1.61 32.24
CA ASP A 572 -21.62 -2.82 32.97
C ASP A 572 -21.68 -4.03 32.02
N PRO A 573 -20.78 -5.01 32.15
CA PRO A 573 -20.80 -6.18 31.28
C PRO A 573 -22.12 -6.94 31.45
N LEU A 574 -22.67 -7.44 30.34
CA LEU A 574 -23.73 -8.44 30.39
C LEU A 574 -23.07 -9.78 30.72
N GLY A 575 -23.64 -10.50 31.69
CA GLY A 575 -23.21 -11.86 32.07
C GLY A 575 -23.28 -12.83 30.88
N ASN A 576 -22.66 -14.00 31.05
CA ASN A 576 -22.61 -14.98 29.98
C ASN A 576 -23.98 -15.57 29.66
#